data_AF-F0X1H3-F1
#
_entry.id   AF-F0X1H3-F1
#
_cell.length_a   1.000
_cell.length_b   1.000
_cell.length_c   1.000
_cell.angle_alpha   90.00
_cell.angle_beta   90.00
_cell.angle_gamma   90.00
#
_symmetry.space_group_name_H-M   'P 1'
#
loop_
_entity.id
_entity.type
_entity.pdbx_description
1 polymer ?
#
loop_
_entity_poly.entity_id
_entity_poly.type
_entity_poly.pdbx_seq_one_letter_code
_entity_poly.pdbx_strand_id
1 'polypeptide(L)'
;MSNSPDTPTEFIPGPCATVGMKSYCNLIKCDKSPFQRVCGSDGFEYSSRCQAERMQCFEASLSWIDEPCDDLDTPKSNSSCLRVSGDGSGVCGSDQYFYESECIFEYAQKTIPNLTKVNDGKCTECNMYCLDNYDPVCGYSRGIEKSYPNECARKNEICEDPTIKPC
;
A
#
# COMPACT_ATOMS: atom_id res chain seq x y z
N MET A 1 29.12 -16.30 27.94
CA MET A 1 28.21 -15.19 27.57
C MET A 1 27.89 -15.39 26.10
N SER A 2 26.76 -16.02 25.83
CA SER A 2 26.36 -16.40 24.47
C SER A 2 25.75 -15.15 23.81
N ASN A 3 26.42 -14.63 22.78
CA ASN A 3 25.86 -13.59 21.92
C ASN A 3 24.68 -14.20 21.17
N SER A 4 23.45 -13.82 21.53
CA SER A 4 22.31 -13.99 20.63
C SER A 4 22.56 -13.14 19.38
N PRO A 5 22.34 -13.67 18.16
CA PRO A 5 22.31 -12.81 16.99
C PRO A 5 21.12 -11.86 17.15
N ASP A 6 21.38 -10.56 17.07
CA ASP A 6 20.34 -9.52 17.13
C ASP A 6 19.22 -9.87 16.13
N THR A 7 18.03 -10.13 16.67
CA THR A 7 16.84 -10.32 15.82
C THR A 7 16.56 -9.01 15.09
N PRO A 8 16.46 -9.02 13.76
CA PRO A 8 16.19 -7.81 12.99
C PRO A 8 14.87 -7.18 13.44
N THR A 9 14.92 -5.87 13.65
CA THR A 9 13.82 -5.10 14.24
C THR A 9 12.97 -4.38 13.20
N GLU A 10 13.42 -4.31 11.94
CA GLU A 10 12.79 -3.52 10.88
C GLU A 10 12.73 -4.26 9.54
N PHE A 11 11.65 -4.08 8.78
CA PHE A 11 11.51 -4.61 7.42
C PHE A 11 12.41 -3.84 6.46
N ILE A 12 12.99 -4.54 5.48
CA ILE A 12 13.93 -3.92 4.54
C ILE A 12 13.14 -3.23 3.41
N PRO A 13 13.36 -1.94 3.12
CA PRO A 13 12.77 -1.29 1.95
C PRO A 13 13.29 -1.93 0.65
N GLY A 14 12.39 -2.18 -0.29
CA GLY A 14 12.65 -2.89 -1.53
C GLY A 14 12.11 -4.33 -1.53
N PRO A 15 12.03 -4.96 -2.71
CA PRO A 15 11.68 -6.37 -2.81
C PRO A 15 12.81 -7.25 -2.24
N CYS A 16 12.46 -8.44 -1.73
CA CYS A 16 13.44 -9.44 -1.38
C CYS A 16 14.30 -9.82 -2.59
N ALA A 17 15.61 -9.93 -2.37
CA ALA A 17 16.56 -10.28 -3.41
C ALA A 17 16.39 -11.76 -3.78
N THR A 18 15.54 -12.06 -4.77
CA THR A 18 15.45 -13.41 -5.29
C THR A 18 16.76 -13.76 -6.00
N VAL A 19 17.42 -14.82 -5.53
CA VAL A 19 18.47 -15.50 -6.28
C VAL A 19 17.86 -15.97 -7.59
N GLY A 20 18.05 -15.20 -8.67
CA GLY A 20 17.63 -15.57 -10.03
C GLY A 20 16.88 -14.52 -10.86
N MET A 21 16.55 -13.33 -10.35
CA MET A 21 15.96 -12.27 -11.20
C MET A 21 17.05 -11.36 -11.76
N LYS A 22 16.99 -11.13 -13.09
CA LYS A 22 17.88 -10.33 -13.94
C LYS A 22 18.53 -9.13 -13.21
N SER A 23 19.61 -9.38 -12.48
CA SER A 23 20.24 -8.36 -11.61
C SER A 23 20.79 -7.18 -12.41
N TYR A 24 21.03 -7.38 -13.72
CA TYR A 24 21.44 -6.35 -14.66
C TYR A 24 20.36 -5.30 -14.92
N CYS A 25 19.06 -5.59 -14.71
CA CYS A 25 18.00 -4.59 -14.83
C CYS A 25 18.18 -3.47 -13.78
N ASN A 26 18.79 -3.78 -12.62
CA ASN A 26 19.15 -2.79 -11.60
C ASN A 26 20.36 -1.92 -11.98
N LEU A 27 21.09 -2.30 -13.03
CA LEU A 27 22.18 -1.51 -13.59
C LEU A 27 21.66 -0.42 -14.55
N ILE A 28 20.38 -0.46 -14.93
CA ILE A 28 19.72 0.61 -15.68
C ILE A 28 19.64 1.84 -14.76
N LYS A 29 20.51 2.82 -15.03
CA LYS A 29 20.53 4.10 -14.32
C LYS A 29 19.57 5.04 -15.00
N CYS A 30 18.51 5.39 -14.28
CA CYS A 30 17.65 6.48 -14.66
C CYS A 30 18.23 7.76 -14.09
N ASP A 31 18.78 8.60 -14.96
CA ASP A 31 19.12 9.97 -14.60
C ASP A 31 17.86 10.70 -14.12
N LYS A 32 18.04 11.79 -13.37
CA LYS A 32 16.95 12.70 -12.99
C LYS A 32 16.45 13.49 -14.22
N SER A 33 16.00 12.77 -15.24
CA SER A 33 15.29 13.31 -16.40
C SER A 33 13.82 13.57 -15.99
N PRO A 34 13.07 14.39 -16.74
CA PRO A 34 11.86 15.03 -16.23
C PRO A 34 10.85 13.99 -15.75
N PHE A 35 10.12 14.34 -14.68
CA PHE A 35 9.01 13.58 -14.09
C PHE A 35 7.85 13.44 -15.10
N GLN A 36 8.07 12.66 -16.15
CA GLN A 36 7.05 12.27 -17.10
C GLN A 36 6.50 10.95 -16.59
N ARG A 37 5.48 11.05 -15.74
CA ARG A 37 4.81 9.88 -15.17
C ARG A 37 4.10 9.15 -16.30
N VAL A 38 4.22 7.83 -16.31
CA VAL A 38 3.63 6.97 -17.34
C VAL A 38 2.79 5.90 -16.67
N CYS A 39 1.64 5.57 -17.23
CA CYS A 39 0.77 4.51 -16.73
C CYS A 39 1.08 3.21 -17.47
N GLY A 40 1.54 2.21 -16.75
CA GLY A 40 1.83 0.89 -17.28
C GLY A 40 0.55 0.11 -17.60
N SER A 41 0.66 -0.87 -18.50
CA SER A 41 -0.42 -1.82 -18.81
C SER A 41 -0.75 -2.78 -17.67
N ASP A 42 0.10 -2.79 -16.65
CA ASP A 42 -0.10 -3.43 -15.35
C ASP A 42 -0.90 -2.54 -14.37
N GLY A 43 -1.26 -1.33 -14.77
CA GLY A 43 -1.96 -0.36 -13.94
C GLY A 43 -1.07 0.44 -13.00
N PHE A 44 0.26 0.26 -13.05
CA PHE A 44 1.20 1.00 -12.20
C PHE A 44 1.65 2.30 -12.84
N GLU A 45 1.69 3.38 -12.06
CA GLU A 45 2.28 4.64 -12.48
C GLU A 45 3.80 4.65 -12.22
N TYR A 46 4.58 4.77 -13.28
CA TYR A 46 6.04 4.87 -13.21
C TYR A 46 6.48 6.33 -13.25
N SER A 47 7.35 6.73 -12.31
CA SER A 47 7.82 8.12 -12.17
C SER A 47 8.62 8.68 -13.36
N SER A 48 9.04 7.80 -14.28
CA SER A 48 9.58 8.17 -15.59
C SER A 48 9.45 6.99 -16.55
N ARG A 49 9.53 7.28 -17.84
CA ARG A 49 9.71 6.26 -18.88
C ARG A 49 10.89 5.33 -18.62
N CYS A 50 12.02 5.85 -18.11
CA CYS A 50 13.18 5.01 -17.77
C CYS A 50 12.85 4.00 -16.67
N GLN A 51 12.02 4.38 -15.69
CA GLN A 51 11.55 3.45 -14.65
C GLN A 51 10.64 2.37 -15.25
N ALA A 52 9.75 2.74 -16.19
CA ALA A 52 8.92 1.77 -16.92
C ALA A 52 9.76 0.82 -17.77
N GLU A 53 10.79 1.30 -18.45
CA GLU A 53 11.74 0.49 -19.24
C GLU A 53 12.58 -0.44 -18.35
N ARG A 54 13.00 0.04 -17.18
CA ARG A 54 13.66 -0.80 -16.17
C ARG A 54 12.72 -1.91 -15.68
N MET A 55 11.43 -1.63 -15.55
CA MET A 55 10.43 -2.62 -15.16
C MET A 55 10.09 -3.58 -16.29
N GLN A 56 10.10 -3.12 -17.54
CA GLN A 56 9.98 -3.99 -18.71
C GLN A 56 11.16 -4.98 -18.84
N CYS A 57 12.34 -4.60 -18.33
CA CYS A 57 13.47 -5.53 -18.24
C CYS A 57 13.17 -6.73 -17.32
N PHE A 58 12.45 -6.48 -16.22
CA PHE A 58 11.93 -7.53 -15.33
C PHE A 58 10.75 -8.27 -15.98
N GLU A 59 9.79 -7.53 -16.54
CA GLU A 59 8.54 -8.02 -17.14
C GLU A 59 8.43 -7.62 -18.62
N ALA A 60 8.89 -8.50 -19.53
CA ALA A 60 8.99 -8.16 -20.96
C ALA A 60 7.64 -7.85 -21.64
N SER A 61 6.51 -8.24 -21.05
CA SER A 61 5.16 -7.94 -21.53
C SER A 61 4.62 -6.58 -21.08
N LEU A 62 5.34 -5.87 -20.21
CA LEU A 62 4.96 -4.55 -19.75
C LEU A 62 4.97 -3.56 -20.93
N SER A 63 3.89 -2.80 -21.08
CA SER A 63 3.79 -1.64 -21.96
C SER A 63 3.30 -0.44 -21.14
N TRP A 64 3.34 0.78 -21.67
CA TRP A 64 2.88 1.97 -20.95
C TRP A 64 2.33 3.03 -21.89
N ILE A 65 1.56 3.95 -21.32
CA ILE A 65 1.10 5.19 -21.95
C ILE A 65 1.72 6.38 -21.20
N ASP A 66 2.03 7.46 -21.92
CA ASP A 66 2.69 8.65 -21.35
C ASP A 66 1.71 9.58 -20.62
N GLU A 67 0.81 9.02 -19.81
CA GLU A 67 -0.21 9.74 -19.03
C GLU A 67 -0.24 9.23 -17.58
N PRO A 68 -0.58 10.08 -16.59
CA PRO A 68 -0.83 9.64 -15.22
C PRO A 68 -2.04 8.71 -15.14
N CYS A 69 -2.01 7.75 -14.21
CA CYS A 69 -3.16 6.85 -14.00
C CYS A 69 -4.34 7.58 -13.31
N ASP A 70 -4.08 8.70 -12.62
CA ASP A 70 -5.07 9.48 -11.84
C ASP A 70 -5.99 10.37 -12.68
N ASP A 71 -5.63 10.71 -13.92
CA ASP A 71 -6.51 11.49 -14.82
C ASP A 71 -7.70 10.66 -15.35
N LEU A 72 -7.88 9.45 -14.79
CA LEU A 72 -9.05 8.57 -14.94
C LEU A 72 -10.11 8.88 -13.85
N ASP A 73 -10.51 10.16 -13.81
CA ASP A 73 -11.69 10.82 -13.20
C ASP A 73 -12.52 10.12 -12.09
N THR A 74 -12.48 10.62 -10.84
CA THR A 74 -13.70 10.77 -9.99
C THR A 74 -13.61 11.83 -8.85
N PRO A 75 -14.72 12.49 -8.45
CA PRO A 75 -14.73 13.60 -7.49
C PRO A 75 -15.31 13.27 -6.09
N LYS A 76 -14.82 13.94 -5.03
CA LYS A 76 -15.30 13.85 -3.62
C LYS A 76 -16.03 15.14 -3.15
N SER A 77 -17.10 15.02 -2.34
CA SER A 77 -17.84 16.17 -1.78
C SER A 77 -18.36 16.01 -0.32
N ASN A 78 -17.91 16.93 0.54
CA ASN A 78 -18.48 17.73 1.66
C ASN A 78 -19.69 17.37 2.61
N SER A 79 -19.38 17.46 3.94
CA SER A 79 -19.96 18.24 5.08
C SER A 79 -21.39 18.02 5.69
N SER A 80 -21.47 17.65 7.00
CA SER A 80 -22.60 17.95 7.93
C SER A 80 -22.38 17.73 9.46
N CYS A 81 -21.22 17.27 9.95
CA CYS A 81 -21.05 16.88 11.36
C CYS A 81 -20.08 17.81 12.12
N LEU A 82 -20.42 18.17 13.37
CA LEU A 82 -19.54 18.98 14.23
C LEU A 82 -18.31 18.15 14.61
N ARG A 83 -17.10 18.59 14.26
CA ARG A 83 -15.84 17.94 14.67
C ARG A 83 -15.67 18.07 16.19
N VAL A 84 -15.96 17.00 16.92
CA VAL A 84 -15.55 16.87 18.33
C VAL A 84 -14.20 16.17 18.34
N SER A 85 -13.17 16.87 18.81
CA SER A 85 -11.81 16.34 18.85
C SER A 85 -11.62 15.30 19.96
N GLY A 86 -11.30 14.07 19.59
CA GLY A 86 -10.11 13.40 20.15
C GLY A 86 -10.23 12.46 21.35
N ASP A 87 -11.40 11.86 21.63
CA ASP A 87 -11.53 10.87 22.74
C ASP A 87 -11.51 9.40 22.27
N GLY A 88 -11.19 9.13 21.00
CA GLY A 88 -11.22 7.75 20.48
C GLY A 88 -12.63 7.16 20.32
N SER A 89 -13.67 7.99 20.44
CA SER A 89 -15.10 7.65 20.23
C SER A 89 -15.53 7.60 18.76
N GLY A 90 -14.59 7.48 17.83
CA GLY A 90 -14.89 7.25 16.42
C GLY A 90 -15.34 5.81 16.16
N VAL A 91 -15.71 5.49 14.93
CA VAL A 91 -16.19 4.14 14.56
C VAL A 91 -15.57 3.67 13.25
N CYS A 92 -15.38 2.36 13.11
CA CYS A 92 -15.01 1.74 11.85
C CYS A 92 -16.26 1.34 11.08
N GLY A 93 -16.39 1.82 9.85
CA GLY A 93 -17.44 1.36 8.92
C GLY A 93 -17.04 0.07 8.19
N SER A 94 -18.04 -0.59 7.60
CA SER A 94 -17.88 -1.78 6.75
C SER A 94 -17.18 -1.49 5.43
N ASP A 95 -17.04 -0.20 5.11
CA ASP A 95 -16.21 0.36 4.05
C ASP A 95 -14.74 0.54 4.47
N GLN A 96 -14.36 0.07 5.66
CA GLN A 96 -13.03 0.20 6.25
C GLN A 96 -12.60 1.65 6.50
N TYR A 97 -13.55 2.58 6.49
CA TYR A 97 -13.27 3.97 6.80
C TYR A 97 -13.45 4.23 8.28
N PHE A 98 -12.48 4.95 8.88
CA PHE A 98 -12.59 5.42 10.25
C PHE A 98 -13.34 6.75 10.28
N TYR A 99 -14.52 6.73 10.87
CA TYR A 99 -15.37 7.90 11.06
C TYR A 99 -15.04 8.55 12.41
N GLU A 100 -14.55 9.79 12.36
CA GLU A 100 -14.05 10.52 13.55
C GLU A 100 -15.11 10.73 14.65
N SER A 101 -16.39 10.48 14.36
CA SER A 101 -17.48 10.37 15.33
C SER A 101 -18.61 9.50 14.79
N GLU A 102 -19.41 8.93 15.70
CA GLU A 102 -20.66 8.24 15.35
C GLU A 102 -21.58 9.13 14.50
N CYS A 103 -21.61 10.46 14.74
CA CYS A 103 -22.40 11.40 13.94
C CYS A 103 -21.96 11.43 12.45
N ILE A 104 -20.65 11.37 12.17
CA ILE A 104 -20.14 11.32 10.79
C ILE A 104 -20.50 9.97 10.16
N PHE A 105 -20.41 8.89 10.91
CA PHE A 105 -20.78 7.56 10.45
C PHE A 105 -22.27 7.46 10.09
N GLU A 106 -23.16 7.91 10.97
CA GLU A 106 -24.61 7.94 10.73
C GLU A 106 -24.98 8.81 9.51
N TYR A 107 -24.27 9.90 9.29
CA TYR A 107 -24.44 10.70 8.08
C TYR A 107 -24.00 9.92 6.83
N ALA A 108 -22.84 9.26 6.90
CA ALA A 108 -22.33 8.43 5.83
C ALA A 108 -23.28 7.27 5.50
N GLN A 109 -23.94 6.66 6.49
CA GLN A 109 -24.94 5.62 6.25
C GLN A 109 -26.15 6.09 5.42
N LYS A 110 -26.46 7.39 5.41
CA LYS A 110 -27.53 7.96 4.57
C LYS A 110 -27.12 8.12 3.11
N THR A 111 -25.82 8.17 2.84
CA THR A 111 -25.27 8.42 1.50
C THR A 111 -24.64 7.16 0.91
N ILE A 112 -24.14 6.25 1.75
CA ILE A 112 -23.49 4.99 1.38
C ILE A 112 -24.46 3.83 1.69
N PRO A 113 -25.09 3.22 0.67
CA PRO A 113 -25.99 2.08 0.88
C PRO A 113 -25.21 0.88 1.44
N ASN A 114 -25.82 0.18 2.40
CA ASN A 114 -25.26 -0.98 3.10
C ASN A 114 -24.04 -0.70 4.00
N LEU A 115 -23.74 0.56 4.31
CA LEU A 115 -22.70 0.88 5.29
C LEU A 115 -23.14 0.42 6.70
N THR A 116 -22.37 -0.47 7.32
CA THR A 116 -22.61 -0.98 8.68
C THR A 116 -21.41 -0.73 9.58
N LYS A 117 -21.64 -0.65 10.89
CA LYS A 117 -20.56 -0.44 11.86
C LYS A 117 -19.85 -1.78 12.09
N VAL A 118 -18.53 -1.79 11.89
CA VAL A 118 -17.67 -2.95 12.17
C VAL A 118 -17.26 -2.97 13.64
N ASN A 119 -16.72 -1.86 14.14
CA ASN A 119 -16.32 -1.74 15.54
C ASN A 119 -16.39 -0.28 16.03
N ASP A 120 -16.43 -0.12 17.35
CA ASP A 120 -16.18 1.17 18.01
C ASP A 120 -14.67 1.40 18.10
N GLY A 121 -14.25 2.63 17.87
CA GLY A 121 -12.85 3.04 17.76
C GLY A 121 -12.32 2.97 16.34
N LYS A 122 -10.99 2.96 16.21
CA LYS A 122 -10.33 2.85 14.91
C LYS A 122 -10.58 1.47 14.31
N CYS A 123 -10.64 1.39 12.99
CA CYS A 123 -10.51 0.11 12.31
C CYS A 123 -9.24 -0.58 12.82
N THR A 124 -9.39 -1.81 13.33
CA THR A 124 -8.26 -2.66 13.71
C THR A 124 -7.35 -2.87 12.51
N GLU A 125 -6.05 -3.10 12.71
CA GLU A 125 -5.01 -3.14 11.65
C GLU A 125 -5.16 -4.26 10.58
N CYS A 126 -6.31 -4.92 10.58
CA CYS A 126 -6.72 -5.91 9.60
C CYS A 126 -7.94 -5.40 8.85
N ASN A 127 -7.99 -5.64 7.55
CA ASN A 127 -8.96 -5.05 6.63
C ASN A 127 -8.67 -3.56 6.40
N MET A 128 -7.43 -3.26 6.00
CA MET A 128 -7.02 -1.92 5.52
C MET A 128 -7.19 -1.84 4.00
N TYR A 129 -7.81 -0.75 3.53
CA TYR A 129 -7.74 -0.37 2.13
C TYR A 129 -6.31 0.13 1.83
N CYS A 130 -5.60 -0.62 1.02
CA CYS A 130 -4.27 -0.25 0.56
C CYS A 130 -4.36 0.40 -0.81
N LEU A 131 -3.73 1.56 -0.96
CA LEU A 131 -3.48 2.13 -2.27
C LEU A 131 -2.58 1.16 -3.05
N ASP A 132 -2.80 1.03 -4.35
CA ASP A 132 -1.97 0.21 -5.24
C ASP A 132 -0.64 0.92 -5.60
N ASN A 133 -0.06 1.63 -4.64
CA ASN A 133 1.26 2.24 -4.78
C ASN A 133 2.34 1.17 -4.58
N TYR A 134 3.28 1.08 -5.51
CA TYR A 134 4.39 0.13 -5.42
C TYR A 134 5.59 0.76 -4.69
N ASP A 135 5.70 0.46 -3.39
CA ASP A 135 6.83 0.83 -2.52
C ASP A 135 7.21 -0.38 -1.67
N PRO A 136 7.86 -1.39 -2.29
CA PRO A 136 7.90 -2.72 -1.74
C PRO A 136 8.70 -2.80 -0.44
N VAL A 137 8.34 -3.74 0.42
CA VAL A 137 9.07 -4.07 1.64
C VAL A 137 9.35 -5.56 1.69
N CYS A 138 10.53 -5.94 2.16
CA CYS A 138 10.95 -7.33 2.30
C CYS A 138 10.87 -7.78 3.76
N GLY A 139 10.30 -8.97 3.96
CA GLY A 139 10.22 -9.67 5.25
C GLY A 139 10.26 -11.19 5.07
N TYR A 140 10.08 -11.93 6.16
CA TYR A 140 9.88 -13.38 6.13
C TYR A 140 8.43 -13.73 6.38
N SER A 141 7.83 -14.57 5.53
CA SER A 141 6.58 -15.28 5.77
C SER A 141 6.89 -16.77 5.91
N ARG A 142 6.54 -17.37 7.05
CA ARG A 142 6.82 -18.78 7.38
C ARG A 142 8.29 -19.19 7.21
N GLY A 143 9.20 -18.24 7.46
CA GLY A 143 10.65 -18.44 7.32
C GLY A 143 11.18 -18.36 5.89
N ILE A 144 10.37 -17.93 4.93
CA ILE A 144 10.75 -17.71 3.52
C ILE A 144 10.66 -16.21 3.22
N GLU A 145 11.67 -15.67 2.54
CA GLU A 145 11.67 -14.27 2.13
C GLU A 145 10.46 -13.96 1.23
N LYS A 146 9.76 -12.88 1.53
CA LYS A 146 8.59 -12.41 0.81
C LYS A 146 8.60 -10.90 0.66
N SER A 147 8.42 -10.45 -0.58
CA SER A 147 8.20 -9.05 -0.92
C SER A 147 6.71 -8.72 -0.80
N TYR A 148 6.40 -7.63 -0.10
CA TYR A 148 5.07 -7.05 -0.05
C TYR A 148 5.05 -5.81 -0.94
N PRO A 149 3.96 -5.54 -1.67
CA PRO A 149 3.90 -4.45 -2.66
C PRO A 149 4.01 -3.06 -2.02
N ASN A 150 3.55 -2.91 -0.78
CA ASN A 150 3.79 -1.75 0.06
C ASN A 150 3.62 -2.08 1.56
N GLU A 151 3.95 -1.13 2.42
CA GLU A 151 3.83 -1.28 3.87
C GLU A 151 2.39 -1.57 4.31
N CYS A 152 1.39 -0.97 3.65
CA CYS A 152 -0.02 -1.23 3.95
C CYS A 152 -0.38 -2.69 3.68
N ALA A 153 -0.03 -3.20 2.50
CA ALA A 153 -0.31 -4.58 2.12
C ALA A 153 0.39 -5.58 3.05
N ARG A 154 1.62 -5.29 3.48
CA ARG A 154 2.32 -6.07 4.50
C ARG A 154 1.55 -6.11 5.83
N LYS A 155 1.09 -4.95 6.32
CA LYS A 155 0.33 -4.85 7.58
C LYS A 155 -0.98 -5.61 7.49
N ASN A 156 -1.68 -5.48 6.37
CA ASN A 156 -2.92 -6.20 6.12
C ASN A 156 -2.69 -7.72 6.03
N GLU A 157 -1.57 -8.15 5.46
CA GLU A 157 -1.28 -9.58 5.29
C GLU A 157 -0.84 -10.29 6.59
N ILE A 158 -0.27 -9.56 7.56
CA ILE A 158 0.00 -10.09 8.92
C ILE A 158 -1.26 -10.69 9.57
N CYS A 159 -2.44 -10.21 9.16
CA CYS A 159 -3.72 -10.69 9.64
C CYS A 159 -4.08 -12.10 9.13
N GLU A 160 -3.59 -12.47 7.95
CA GLU A 160 -3.74 -13.83 7.39
C GLU A 160 -2.55 -14.72 7.76
N ASP A 161 -1.36 -14.13 7.85
CA ASP A 161 -0.13 -14.82 8.21
C ASP A 161 0.61 -14.11 9.36
N PRO A 162 0.33 -14.48 10.62
CA PRO A 162 1.01 -13.93 11.80
C PRO A 162 2.50 -14.28 11.89
N THR A 163 3.00 -15.15 11.00
CA THR A 163 4.43 -15.51 10.97
C THR A 163 5.29 -14.47 10.24
N ILE A 164 4.65 -13.44 9.68
CA ILE A 164 5.31 -12.35 8.97
C ILE A 164 6.17 -11.53 9.94
N LYS A 165 7.47 -11.44 9.67
CA LYS A 165 8.44 -10.73 10.51
C LYS A 165 9.56 -10.07 9.70
N PRO A 166 10.31 -9.11 10.28
CA PRO A 166 11.51 -8.53 9.67
C PRO A 166 12.53 -9.56 9.20
N CYS A 167 13.28 -9.21 8.14
CA CYS A 167 14.40 -9.99 7.60
C CYS A 167 15.66 -9.88 8.43
#